data_AF-A0A4Q8LHH0-F1
#
_entry.id   AF-A0A4Q8LHH0-F1
#
_cell.length_a   1.000
_cell.length_b   1.000
_cell.length_c   1.000
_cell.angle_alpha   90.00
_cell.angle_beta   90.00
_cell.angle_gamma   90.00
#
_symmetry.space_group_name_H-M   'P 1'
#
loop_
_entity.id
_entity.type
_entity.pdbx_description
1 polymer ?
#
loop_
_entity_poly.entity_id
_entity_poly.type
_entity_poly.pdbx_seq_one_letter_code
_entity_poly.pdbx_strand_id
1 'polypeptide(L)'
;MKMNSLLLALVISSSAPLTAWSADLGQPMTWRSSHAAKLNETPDLADVAEKLIVQYDPDGDTVRPTVSEAKFIDLDGGGNLELVSLVDYSGRAFFNNLAVITTRAGSPVVTIYRSNGTNMHGLDQRLISEPGSPKKLLVVDRFIDQYEGALPSPKEQRLLELDSGNLQDVSKQHRDYYVKRLAMLEEKAGISASANAKSVSTASSASPIERDDQFVLRQELERARLQSPGE
;
A
#
# COMPACT_ATOMS: atom_id res chain seq x y z
N MET A 1 70.79 -28.16 -17.36
CA MET A 1 69.51 -27.41 -17.41
C MET A 1 68.50 -28.14 -16.54
N LYS A 2 68.10 -27.54 -15.42
CA LYS A 2 67.02 -28.04 -14.55
C LYS A 2 65.81 -27.13 -14.78
N MET A 3 64.72 -27.68 -15.32
CA MET A 3 63.47 -26.94 -15.53
C MET A 3 62.72 -26.86 -14.20
N ASN A 4 62.45 -25.63 -13.75
CA ASN A 4 61.53 -25.31 -12.67
C ASN A 4 60.09 -25.58 -13.14
N SER A 5 59.41 -26.51 -12.50
CA SER A 5 57.97 -26.68 -12.65
C SER A 5 57.26 -25.72 -11.70
N LEU A 6 56.74 -24.61 -12.22
CA LEU A 6 55.79 -23.75 -11.52
C LEU A 6 54.43 -24.48 -11.46
N LEU A 7 53.98 -24.80 -10.25
CA LEU A 7 52.60 -25.24 -9.99
C LEU A 7 51.72 -23.98 -9.91
N LEU A 8 50.87 -23.78 -10.91
CA LEU A 8 49.84 -22.75 -10.90
C LEU A 8 48.61 -23.30 -10.17
N ALA A 9 48.37 -22.84 -8.95
CA ALA A 9 47.14 -23.15 -8.22
C ALA A 9 45.98 -22.37 -8.85
N LEU A 10 45.14 -23.06 -9.61
CA LEU A 10 43.90 -22.53 -10.16
C LEU A 10 42.87 -22.47 -9.01
N VAL A 11 42.74 -21.31 -8.38
CA VAL A 11 41.61 -21.03 -7.47
C VAL A 11 40.38 -20.83 -8.35
N ILE A 12 39.57 -21.87 -8.49
CA ILE A 12 38.21 -21.75 -9.02
C ILE A 12 37.42 -21.05 -7.91
N SER A 13 37.27 -19.73 -8.01
CA SER A 13 36.21 -19.01 -7.34
C SER A 13 34.90 -19.49 -7.96
N SER A 14 34.36 -20.56 -7.39
CA SER A 14 32.99 -21.00 -7.61
C SER A 14 32.09 -19.86 -7.18
N SER A 15 31.77 -19.02 -8.16
CA SER A 15 30.70 -18.04 -8.11
C SER A 15 29.45 -18.85 -7.80
N ALA A 16 28.93 -18.75 -6.58
CA ALA A 16 27.63 -19.28 -6.28
C ALA A 16 26.66 -18.65 -7.29
N PRO A 17 25.92 -19.43 -8.09
CA PRO A 17 24.89 -18.86 -8.92
C PRO A 17 23.93 -18.12 -8.00
N LEU A 18 23.71 -16.84 -8.30
CA LEU A 18 22.59 -16.05 -7.80
C LEU A 18 21.35 -16.94 -7.78
N THR A 19 20.69 -16.96 -6.64
CA THR A 19 19.49 -17.75 -6.33
C THR A 19 18.60 -17.94 -7.56
N ALA A 20 18.44 -19.20 -7.96
CA ALA A 20 17.51 -19.60 -9.00
C ALA A 20 16.11 -19.10 -8.63
N TRP A 21 15.53 -18.24 -9.48
CA TRP A 21 14.13 -17.85 -9.39
C TRP A 21 13.28 -19.10 -9.62
N SER A 22 12.47 -19.48 -8.64
CA SER A 22 11.67 -20.72 -8.69
C SER A 22 10.17 -20.46 -8.54
N ALA A 23 9.70 -19.29 -8.97
CA ALA A 23 8.30 -19.16 -9.30
C ALA A 23 8.22 -18.54 -10.69
N ASP A 24 8.15 -19.39 -11.72
CA ASP A 24 7.41 -19.00 -12.91
C ASP A 24 5.97 -18.82 -12.45
N LEU A 25 5.66 -17.59 -12.02
CA LEU A 25 4.32 -17.20 -11.58
C LEU A 25 3.36 -17.20 -12.77
N GLY A 26 3.84 -17.35 -14.00
CA GLY A 26 3.07 -17.16 -15.22
C GLY A 26 2.75 -15.70 -15.48
N GLN A 27 1.85 -15.48 -16.44
CA GLN A 27 1.35 -14.15 -16.80
C GLN A 27 0.15 -13.77 -15.90
N PRO A 28 -0.13 -12.48 -15.67
CA PRO A 28 -1.29 -12.01 -14.90
C PRO A 28 -2.61 -12.74 -15.18
N MET A 29 -2.93 -13.00 -16.46
CA MET A 29 -4.12 -13.75 -16.88
C MET A 29 -4.20 -15.22 -16.38
N THR A 30 -3.11 -15.75 -15.85
CA THR A 30 -3.01 -17.13 -15.33
C THR A 30 -3.09 -17.20 -13.81
N TRP A 31 -3.03 -16.07 -13.12
CA TRP A 31 -3.15 -16.01 -11.67
C TRP A 31 -4.61 -16.18 -11.28
N ARG A 32 -5.00 -17.38 -10.84
CA ARG A 32 -6.39 -17.71 -10.48
C ARG A 32 -6.58 -17.67 -8.97
N SER A 33 -7.76 -17.24 -8.52
CA SER A 33 -8.09 -17.15 -7.09
C SER A 33 -7.96 -18.48 -6.36
N SER A 34 -8.15 -19.61 -7.05
CA SER A 34 -7.88 -20.96 -6.53
C SER A 34 -6.43 -21.22 -6.13
N HIS A 35 -5.48 -20.42 -6.62
CA HIS A 35 -4.04 -20.54 -6.34
C HIS A 35 -3.52 -19.42 -5.41
N ALA A 36 -4.40 -18.58 -4.85
CA ALA A 36 -4.01 -17.40 -4.08
C ALA A 36 -3.09 -17.74 -2.89
N ALA A 37 -3.40 -18.81 -2.13
CA ALA A 37 -2.56 -19.23 -1.01
C ALA A 37 -1.12 -19.55 -1.46
N LYS A 38 -0.99 -20.40 -2.50
CA LYS A 38 0.31 -20.78 -3.06
C LYS A 38 1.09 -19.59 -3.60
N LEU A 39 0.42 -18.68 -4.32
CA LEU A 39 1.08 -17.50 -4.89
C LEU A 39 1.53 -16.53 -3.79
N ASN A 40 0.76 -16.39 -2.71
CA ASN A 40 1.15 -15.57 -1.56
C ASN A 40 2.24 -16.20 -0.67
N GLU A 41 2.46 -17.51 -0.77
CA GLU A 41 3.59 -18.20 -0.13
C GLU A 41 4.91 -18.07 -0.93
N THR A 42 4.91 -17.33 -2.04
CA THR A 42 6.11 -17.08 -2.84
C THR A 42 7.19 -16.42 -1.96
N PRO A 43 8.38 -17.03 -1.81
CA PRO A 43 9.48 -16.40 -1.10
C PRO A 43 9.88 -15.07 -1.75
N ASP A 44 10.19 -14.07 -0.92
CA ASP A 44 10.59 -12.74 -1.37
C ASP A 44 9.59 -12.10 -2.36
N LEU A 45 8.29 -12.28 -2.11
CA LEU A 45 7.21 -11.76 -2.97
C LEU A 45 7.34 -10.25 -3.24
N ALA A 46 7.86 -9.47 -2.30
CA ALA A 46 8.15 -8.05 -2.49
C ALA A 46 9.18 -7.82 -3.60
N ASP A 47 10.35 -8.47 -3.54
CA ASP A 47 11.38 -8.39 -4.58
C ASP A 47 10.83 -8.85 -5.93
N VAL A 48 10.04 -9.92 -5.94
CA VAL A 48 9.38 -10.43 -7.15
C VAL A 48 8.42 -9.38 -7.73
N ALA A 49 7.64 -8.71 -6.89
CA ALA A 49 6.74 -7.63 -7.31
C ALA A 49 7.52 -6.46 -7.92
N GLU A 50 8.66 -6.05 -7.36
CA GLU A 50 9.51 -5.01 -7.95
C GLU A 50 9.88 -5.34 -9.40
N LYS A 51 10.30 -6.59 -9.64
CA LYS A 51 10.71 -7.08 -10.97
C LYS A 51 9.53 -7.10 -11.94
N LEU A 52 8.36 -7.56 -11.47
CA LEU A 52 7.15 -7.60 -12.30
C LEU A 52 6.63 -6.20 -12.63
N ILE A 53 6.73 -5.24 -11.70
CA ILE A 53 6.40 -3.83 -11.96
C ILE A 53 7.29 -3.30 -13.08
N VAL A 54 8.61 -3.45 -12.98
CA VAL A 54 9.56 -3.01 -14.02
C VAL A 54 9.31 -3.70 -15.36
N GLN A 55 8.94 -4.98 -15.34
CA GLN A 55 8.65 -5.75 -16.56
C GLN A 55 7.38 -5.26 -17.28
N TYR A 56 6.32 -4.93 -16.54
CA TYR A 56 5.02 -4.59 -17.09
C TYR A 56 4.74 -3.08 -17.15
N ASP A 57 5.66 -2.25 -16.63
CA ASP A 57 5.66 -0.79 -16.75
C ASP A 57 7.04 -0.29 -17.22
N PRO A 58 7.48 -0.67 -18.44
CA PRO A 58 8.82 -0.32 -18.94
C PRO A 58 9.00 1.19 -19.16
N ASP A 59 7.90 1.93 -19.34
CA ASP A 59 7.86 3.39 -19.49
C ASP A 59 7.54 4.11 -18.16
N GLY A 60 7.57 3.38 -17.04
CA GLY A 60 7.24 3.86 -15.71
C GLY A 60 8.23 4.89 -15.14
N ASP A 61 8.20 5.08 -13.83
CA ASP A 61 9.09 6.05 -13.16
C ASP A 61 10.58 5.76 -13.45
N THR A 62 11.37 6.82 -13.62
CA THR A 62 12.81 6.73 -13.91
C THR A 62 13.61 6.13 -12.76
N VAL A 63 13.08 6.21 -11.54
CA VAL A 63 13.64 5.57 -10.36
C VAL A 63 13.07 4.17 -10.25
N ARG A 64 13.95 3.19 -10.13
CA ARG A 64 13.53 1.80 -9.93
C ARG A 64 12.70 1.68 -8.65
N PRO A 65 11.49 1.08 -8.71
CA PRO A 65 10.66 0.91 -7.53
C PRO A 65 11.33 0.00 -6.51
N THR A 66 11.10 0.30 -5.23
CA THR A 66 11.23 -0.69 -4.15
C THR A 66 9.87 -1.03 -3.55
N VAL A 67 9.69 -2.28 -3.13
CA VAL A 67 8.42 -2.79 -2.59
C VAL A 67 8.63 -3.23 -1.15
N SER A 68 7.76 -2.80 -0.23
CA SER A 68 7.79 -3.27 1.15
C SER A 68 6.89 -4.48 1.37
N GLU A 69 5.70 -4.47 0.78
CA GLU A 69 4.67 -5.49 0.93
C GLU A 69 4.00 -5.73 -0.42
N ALA A 70 3.72 -6.99 -0.73
CA ALA A 70 3.02 -7.39 -1.94
C ALA A 70 2.09 -8.57 -1.65
N LYS A 71 0.98 -8.64 -2.40
CA LYS A 71 -0.04 -9.68 -2.23
C LYS A 71 -0.79 -9.97 -3.51
N PHE A 72 -0.97 -11.26 -3.81
CA PHE A 72 -1.93 -11.72 -4.80
C PHE A 72 -3.34 -11.75 -4.20
N ILE A 73 -4.26 -11.03 -4.82
CA ILE A 73 -5.65 -10.94 -4.36
C ILE A 73 -6.61 -10.71 -5.51
N ASP A 74 -7.80 -11.31 -5.42
CA ASP A 74 -8.91 -11.08 -6.33
C ASP A 74 -9.57 -9.75 -5.92
N LEU A 75 -9.09 -8.66 -6.53
CA LEU A 75 -9.48 -7.30 -6.17
C LEU A 75 -10.76 -6.89 -6.91
N ASP A 76 -10.88 -7.28 -8.18
CA ASP A 76 -12.04 -6.97 -9.03
C ASP A 76 -13.19 -7.98 -8.94
N GLY A 77 -12.99 -9.09 -8.23
CA GLY A 77 -14.00 -10.13 -8.04
C GLY A 77 -14.20 -11.05 -9.26
N GLY A 78 -13.31 -10.99 -10.25
CA GLY A 78 -13.38 -11.71 -11.52
C GLY A 78 -12.83 -13.13 -11.50
N GLY A 79 -12.28 -13.59 -10.37
CA GLY A 79 -11.67 -14.93 -10.23
C GLY A 79 -10.23 -15.01 -10.73
N ASN A 80 -9.71 -13.92 -11.28
CA ASN A 80 -8.28 -13.71 -11.48
C ASN A 80 -7.72 -12.93 -10.29
N LEU A 81 -6.43 -13.10 -10.06
CA LEU A 81 -5.73 -12.37 -9.02
C LEU A 81 -4.99 -11.20 -9.63
N GLU A 82 -4.98 -10.10 -8.90
CA GLU A 82 -4.06 -8.99 -9.06
C GLU A 82 -2.91 -9.11 -8.08
N LEU A 83 -1.74 -8.61 -8.49
CA LEU A 83 -0.64 -8.37 -7.56
C LEU A 83 -0.71 -6.92 -7.10
N VAL A 84 -1.07 -6.71 -5.83
CA VAL A 84 -1.11 -5.40 -5.19
C VAL A 84 0.18 -5.21 -4.39
N SER A 85 0.78 -4.01 -4.43
CA SER A 85 2.05 -3.74 -3.76
C SER A 85 2.13 -2.33 -3.20
N LEU A 86 2.79 -2.17 -2.04
CA LEU A 86 3.19 -0.88 -1.47
C LEU A 86 4.58 -0.50 -2.00
N VAL A 87 4.67 0.65 -2.66
CA VAL A 87 5.83 1.00 -3.50
C VAL A 87 6.43 2.36 -3.14
N ASP A 88 7.75 2.41 -3.11
CA ASP A 88 8.56 3.63 -3.06
C ASP A 88 9.26 3.87 -4.41
N TYR A 89 9.00 5.03 -5.01
CA TYR A 89 9.67 5.52 -6.23
C TYR A 89 10.68 6.65 -5.95
N SER A 90 10.98 6.92 -4.67
CA SER A 90 11.90 7.97 -4.26
C SER A 90 13.27 7.46 -3.82
N GLY A 91 13.41 6.16 -3.53
CA GLY A 91 14.63 5.55 -3.00
C GLY A 91 14.92 5.92 -1.55
N ARG A 92 13.91 6.39 -0.81
CA ARG A 92 14.02 6.83 0.60
C ARG A 92 13.35 5.87 1.58
N ALA A 93 12.95 4.69 1.12
CA ALA A 93 12.13 3.74 1.86
C ALA A 93 10.79 4.35 2.32
N PHE A 94 10.18 5.16 1.46
CA PHE A 94 8.91 5.83 1.72
C PHE A 94 7.79 5.25 0.84
N PHE A 95 7.14 4.20 1.33
CA PHE A 95 6.14 3.39 0.61
C PHE A 95 4.76 4.07 0.65
N ASN A 96 4.63 5.17 -0.07
CA ASN A 96 3.40 5.96 -0.14
C ASN A 96 2.64 5.79 -1.47
N ASN A 97 2.99 4.80 -2.29
CA ASN A 97 2.28 4.49 -3.52
C ASN A 97 1.69 3.08 -3.46
N LEU A 98 0.61 2.86 -4.19
CA LEU A 98 0.11 1.53 -4.52
C LEU A 98 0.42 1.23 -5.98
N ALA A 99 0.93 0.05 -6.26
CA ALA A 99 0.96 -0.53 -7.59
C ALA A 99 0.03 -1.74 -7.64
N VAL A 100 -0.69 -1.87 -8.75
CA VAL A 100 -1.54 -3.03 -9.03
C VAL A 100 -1.17 -3.56 -10.40
N ILE A 101 -0.67 -4.79 -10.44
CA ILE A 101 -0.46 -5.54 -11.69
C ILE A 101 -1.72 -6.35 -11.97
N THR A 102 -2.34 -6.09 -13.12
CA THR A 102 -3.57 -6.74 -13.56
C THR A 102 -3.54 -6.94 -15.08
N THR A 103 -4.65 -7.39 -15.66
CA THR A 103 -4.81 -7.57 -17.10
C THR A 103 -5.84 -6.58 -17.65
N ARG A 104 -5.49 -5.85 -18.70
CA ARG A 104 -6.42 -5.01 -19.47
C ARG A 104 -6.46 -5.47 -20.92
N ALA A 105 -7.64 -5.82 -21.41
CA ALA A 105 -7.82 -6.35 -22.77
C ALA A 105 -6.89 -7.54 -23.13
N GLY A 106 -6.59 -8.39 -22.15
CA GLY A 106 -5.71 -9.56 -22.32
C GLY A 106 -4.21 -9.27 -22.19
N SER A 107 -3.80 -8.02 -21.99
CA SER A 107 -2.40 -7.64 -21.77
C SER A 107 -2.12 -7.26 -20.31
N PRO A 108 -0.97 -7.67 -19.75
CA PRO A 108 -0.49 -7.17 -18.47
C PRO A 108 -0.40 -5.65 -18.46
N VAL A 109 -0.86 -5.04 -17.37
CA VAL A 109 -0.70 -3.61 -17.12
C VAL A 109 -0.36 -3.37 -15.65
N VAL A 110 0.39 -2.31 -15.38
CA VAL A 110 0.58 -1.78 -14.02
C VAL A 110 -0.23 -0.50 -13.89
N THR A 111 -1.03 -0.42 -12.83
CA THR A 111 -1.69 0.81 -12.42
C THR A 111 -1.10 1.31 -11.13
N ILE A 112 -0.69 2.58 -11.11
CA ILE A 112 -0.08 3.22 -9.95
C ILE A 112 -1.04 4.26 -9.38
N TYR A 113 -1.31 4.16 -8.08
CA TYR A 113 -1.94 5.24 -7.32
C TYR A 113 -0.90 5.91 -6.42
N ARG A 114 -0.59 7.18 -6.73
CA ARG A 114 0.28 8.02 -5.92
C ARG A 114 -0.55 8.71 -4.86
N SER A 115 -0.47 8.23 -3.61
CA SER A 115 -1.36 8.73 -2.56
C SER A 115 -1.04 10.16 -2.13
N ASN A 116 0.22 10.59 -2.31
CA ASN A 116 0.75 11.78 -1.64
C ASN A 116 0.43 11.77 -0.14
N GLY A 117 0.46 10.60 0.47
CA GLY A 117 0.25 10.39 1.89
C GLY A 117 1.53 9.99 2.61
N THR A 118 1.34 9.55 3.86
CA THR A 118 2.41 9.01 4.69
C THR A 118 2.84 7.61 4.22
N ASN A 119 3.91 7.11 4.81
CA ASN A 119 4.37 5.75 4.60
C ASN A 119 3.26 4.76 4.96
N MET A 120 2.89 3.89 4.03
CA MET A 120 1.90 2.86 4.23
C MET A 120 2.57 1.56 4.67
N HIS A 121 1.86 0.82 5.52
CA HIS A 121 2.20 -0.52 5.98
C HIS A 121 0.89 -1.29 6.20
N GLY A 122 1.00 -2.60 6.34
CA GLY A 122 -0.12 -3.47 6.62
C GLY A 122 -1.10 -3.53 5.44
N LEU A 123 -0.65 -4.04 4.30
CA LEU A 123 -1.44 -4.16 3.09
C LEU A 123 -2.73 -4.95 3.33
N ASP A 124 -2.68 -5.97 4.18
CA ASP A 124 -3.86 -6.77 4.56
C ASP A 124 -4.93 -5.96 5.29
N GLN A 125 -4.52 -5.06 6.18
CA GLN A 125 -5.44 -4.20 6.93
C GLN A 125 -6.03 -3.09 6.05
N ARG A 126 -5.45 -2.88 4.86
CA ARG A 126 -5.90 -1.88 3.88
C ARG A 126 -6.89 -2.46 2.86
N LEU A 127 -7.25 -3.73 2.97
CA LEU A 127 -8.21 -4.38 2.09
C LEU A 127 -9.56 -4.51 2.80
N ILE A 128 -10.60 -3.91 2.20
CA ILE A 128 -11.96 -3.99 2.71
C ILE A 128 -12.79 -4.85 1.77
N SER A 129 -13.56 -5.78 2.35
CA SER A 129 -14.59 -6.52 1.62
C SER A 129 -15.95 -5.98 2.01
N GLU A 130 -16.79 -5.70 1.02
CA GLU A 130 -18.16 -5.26 1.27
C GLU A 130 -19.12 -6.45 1.32
N PRO A 131 -20.07 -6.49 2.27
CA PRO A 131 -21.09 -7.53 2.29
C PRO A 131 -21.85 -7.59 0.96
N GLY A 132 -21.86 -8.76 0.32
CA GLY A 132 -22.58 -8.99 -0.93
C GLY A 132 -21.84 -8.54 -2.21
N SER A 133 -20.64 -7.95 -2.09
CA SER A 133 -19.78 -7.66 -3.24
C SER A 133 -18.60 -8.65 -3.29
N PRO A 134 -18.29 -9.25 -4.46
CA PRO A 134 -17.05 -10.01 -4.62
C PRO A 134 -15.82 -9.09 -4.69
N LYS A 135 -16.01 -7.81 -5.05
CA LYS A 135 -14.96 -6.81 -5.15
C LYS A 135 -14.39 -6.44 -3.79
N LYS A 136 -13.14 -5.99 -3.79
CA LYS A 136 -12.46 -5.46 -2.61
C LYS A 136 -12.01 -4.03 -2.88
N LEU A 137 -12.04 -3.24 -1.81
CA LEU A 137 -11.59 -1.86 -1.82
C LEU A 137 -10.21 -1.75 -1.16
N LEU A 138 -9.38 -0.88 -1.72
CA LEU A 138 -8.09 -0.50 -1.15
C LEU A 138 -8.22 0.80 -0.36
N VAL A 139 -7.76 0.79 0.87
CA VAL A 139 -7.70 1.95 1.76
C VAL A 139 -6.31 2.59 1.68
N VAL A 140 -6.27 3.81 1.17
CA VAL A 140 -5.04 4.59 1.05
C VAL A 140 -5.09 5.81 1.93
N ASP A 141 -3.99 6.09 2.63
CA ASP A 141 -3.82 7.33 3.37
C ASP A 141 -3.33 8.42 2.41
N ARG A 142 -3.90 9.62 2.46
CA ARG A 142 -3.49 10.79 1.67
C ARG A 142 -3.42 12.01 2.57
N PHE A 143 -2.42 12.88 2.41
CA PHE A 143 -2.39 14.14 3.15
C PHE A 143 -3.55 15.06 2.70
N ILE A 144 -4.21 15.68 3.67
CA ILE A 144 -5.27 16.68 3.42
C ILE A 144 -4.65 17.92 2.78
N ASP A 145 -3.51 18.34 3.33
CA ASP A 145 -2.70 19.47 2.86
C ASP A 145 -1.36 18.99 2.27
N GLN A 146 -0.45 19.93 2.01
CA GLN A 146 0.90 19.58 1.57
C GLN A 146 1.70 18.93 2.71
N TYR A 147 2.62 18.03 2.34
CA TYR A 147 3.53 17.42 3.30
C TYR A 147 4.56 18.44 3.80
N GLU A 148 4.57 18.69 5.10
CA GLU A 148 5.48 19.67 5.74
C GLU A 148 6.78 19.04 6.27
N GLY A 149 7.11 17.80 5.88
CA GLY A 149 8.33 17.14 6.32
C GLY A 149 8.17 16.47 7.68
N ALA A 150 9.00 16.86 8.65
CA ALA A 150 9.11 16.15 9.93
C ALA A 150 7.91 16.36 10.89
N LEU A 151 6.99 17.26 10.57
CA LEU A 151 5.82 17.52 11.39
C LEU A 151 4.68 16.53 11.07
N PRO A 152 3.94 16.06 12.10
CA PRO A 152 2.71 15.32 11.90
C PRO A 152 1.79 16.07 10.93
N SER A 153 1.43 15.42 9.82
CA SER A 153 0.58 16.02 8.78
C SER A 153 -0.77 15.31 8.76
N PRO A 154 -1.89 16.07 8.74
CA PRO A 154 -3.22 15.49 8.78
C PRO A 154 -3.55 14.73 7.49
N LYS A 155 -4.23 13.60 7.62
CA LYS A 155 -4.54 12.70 6.51
C LYS A 155 -6.01 12.33 6.42
N GLU A 156 -6.46 12.09 5.20
CA GLU A 156 -7.72 11.43 4.88
C GLU A 156 -7.45 10.03 4.34
N GLN A 157 -8.48 9.16 4.35
CA GLN A 157 -8.41 7.91 3.58
C GLN A 157 -9.29 8.01 2.37
N ARG A 158 -8.78 7.45 1.27
CA ARG A 158 -9.56 7.20 0.07
C ARG A 158 -9.80 5.71 -0.06
N LEU A 159 -10.96 5.38 -0.61
CA LEU A 159 -11.32 4.02 -0.99
C LEU A 159 -11.16 3.91 -2.49
N LEU A 160 -10.31 2.99 -2.92
CA LEU A 160 -10.04 2.74 -4.32
C LEU A 160 -10.63 1.40 -4.73
N GLU A 161 -11.36 1.39 -5.85
CA GLU A 161 -11.81 0.18 -6.52
C GLU A 161 -10.96 -0.02 -7.78
N LEU A 162 -10.61 -1.27 -8.09
CA LEU A 162 -10.07 -1.60 -9.41
C LEU A 162 -11.23 -1.85 -10.38
N ASP A 163 -11.30 -1.03 -11.43
CA ASP A 163 -12.27 -1.18 -12.51
C ASP A 163 -11.58 -1.07 -13.86
N SER A 164 -11.78 -2.10 -14.68
CA SER A 164 -11.28 -2.18 -16.06
C SER A 164 -9.76 -1.91 -16.16
N GLY A 165 -9.02 -2.40 -15.16
CA GLY A 165 -7.59 -2.23 -15.03
C GLY A 165 -7.13 -0.82 -14.62
N ASN A 166 -7.99 0.00 -13.99
CA ASN A 166 -7.61 1.30 -13.43
C ASN A 166 -8.14 1.43 -11.99
N LEU A 167 -7.42 2.14 -11.13
CA LEU A 167 -7.86 2.45 -9.77
C LEU A 167 -8.75 3.70 -9.79
N GLN A 168 -9.99 3.55 -9.32
CA GLN A 168 -10.97 4.62 -9.23
C GLN A 168 -11.23 4.98 -7.78
N ASP A 169 -11.28 6.28 -7.48
CA ASP A 169 -11.67 6.76 -6.15
C ASP A 169 -13.19 6.67 -5.98
N VAL A 170 -13.61 5.70 -5.18
CA VAL A 170 -15.02 5.41 -4.88
C VAL A 170 -15.43 5.93 -3.51
N SER A 171 -14.59 6.71 -2.82
CA SER A 171 -14.84 7.22 -1.47
C SER A 171 -16.24 7.80 -1.26
N LYS A 172 -16.79 8.51 -2.25
CA LYS A 172 -18.13 9.14 -2.16
C LYS A 172 -19.29 8.13 -2.10
N GLN A 173 -19.07 6.89 -2.56
CA GLN A 173 -20.06 5.83 -2.64
C GLN A 173 -20.14 5.03 -1.33
N HIS A 174 -19.04 4.98 -0.57
CA HIS A 174 -18.90 4.17 0.64
C HIS A 174 -18.93 5.05 1.91
N ARG A 175 -20.06 5.73 2.13
CA ARG A 175 -20.20 6.66 3.27
C ARG A 175 -20.22 5.95 4.62
N ASP A 176 -20.77 4.74 4.67
CA ASP A 176 -20.85 3.90 5.87
C ASP A 176 -19.47 3.54 6.43
N TYR A 177 -18.47 3.39 5.55
CA TYR A 177 -17.07 3.27 5.95
C TYR A 177 -16.61 4.48 6.76
N TYR A 178 -16.91 5.69 6.29
CA TYR A 178 -16.51 6.93 6.96
C TYR A 178 -17.27 7.16 8.27
N VAL A 179 -18.51 6.68 8.39
CA VAL A 179 -19.24 6.66 9.67
C VAL A 179 -18.52 5.79 10.70
N LYS A 180 -18.12 4.57 10.32
CA LYS A 180 -17.35 3.67 11.22
C LYS A 180 -15.99 4.26 11.57
N ARG A 181 -15.30 4.82 10.59
CA ARG A 181 -14.01 5.48 10.81
C ARG A 181 -14.13 6.67 11.76
N LEU A 182 -15.16 7.49 11.58
CA LEU A 182 -15.42 8.63 12.45
C LEU A 182 -15.55 8.18 13.91
N ALA A 183 -16.33 7.12 14.17
CA ALA A 183 -16.48 6.57 15.52
C ALA A 183 -15.12 6.12 16.12
N MET A 184 -14.26 5.46 15.34
CA MET A 184 -12.91 5.08 15.79
C MET A 184 -12.02 6.30 16.11
N LEU A 185 -12.09 7.35 15.28
CA LEU A 185 -11.32 8.58 15.51
C LEU A 185 -11.84 9.35 16.74
N GLU A 186 -13.16 9.34 16.98
CA GLU A 186 -13.79 9.96 18.14
C GLU A 186 -13.40 9.24 19.43
N GLU A 187 -13.41 7.90 19.41
CA GLU A 187 -12.89 7.09 20.51
C GLU A 187 -11.42 7.40 20.80
N LYS A 188 -10.58 7.47 19.76
CA LYS A 188 -9.14 7.83 19.89
C LYS A 188 -8.95 9.23 20.48
N ALA A 189 -9.85 10.16 20.17
CA ALA A 189 -9.83 11.52 20.72
C ALA A 189 -10.40 11.62 22.14
N GLY A 190 -10.89 10.52 22.72
CA GLY A 190 -11.60 10.53 23.99
C GLY A 190 -12.97 11.23 23.92
N ILE A 191 -13.52 11.41 22.71
CA ILE A 191 -14.84 12.00 22.47
C ILE A 191 -15.84 10.85 22.50
N SER A 192 -16.36 10.52 23.68
CA SER A 192 -17.48 9.58 23.80
C SER A 192 -18.78 10.26 23.36
N ALA A 193 -19.68 9.56 22.66
CA ALA A 193 -21.01 10.04 22.24
C ALA A 193 -21.97 10.41 23.40
N SER A 194 -21.47 10.49 24.63
CA SER A 194 -22.16 10.92 25.84
C SER A 194 -21.25 11.87 26.63
N ALA A 195 -21.17 13.12 26.21
CA ALA A 195 -20.65 14.19 27.07
C ALA A 195 -21.46 15.46 26.87
N ASN A 196 -22.60 15.49 27.56
CA ASN A 196 -23.31 16.71 27.86
C ASN A 196 -22.40 17.60 28.72
N ALA A 197 -22.16 18.82 28.24
CA ALA A 197 -21.62 20.00 28.94
C ALA A 197 -20.58 19.80 30.07
N LYS A 198 -19.31 20.13 29.79
CA LYS A 198 -18.59 21.16 30.57
C LYS A 198 -17.30 21.55 29.86
N SER A 199 -17.20 22.84 29.57
CA SER A 199 -15.95 23.54 29.29
C SER A 199 -14.94 23.27 30.40
N VAL A 200 -14.03 22.33 30.15
CA VAL A 200 -12.82 22.15 30.95
C VAL A 200 -11.75 23.00 30.29
N SER A 201 -11.63 24.24 30.76
CA SER A 201 -10.40 25.01 30.64
C SER A 201 -9.36 24.35 31.54
N THR A 202 -8.64 23.36 31.01
CA THR A 202 -7.35 22.95 31.57
C THR A 202 -6.28 23.69 30.79
N ALA A 203 -5.53 24.55 31.50
CA ALA A 203 -4.26 25.03 31.01
C ALA A 203 -3.40 23.81 30.68
N SER A 204 -3.26 23.51 29.38
CA SER A 204 -2.63 22.29 28.90
C SER A 204 -1.12 22.41 29.08
N SER A 205 -0.54 21.57 29.96
CA SER A 205 0.90 21.35 30.09
C SER A 205 1.45 20.40 29.02
N ALA A 206 0.72 20.21 27.92
CA ALA A 206 1.10 19.30 26.85
C ALA A 206 2.40 19.73 26.19
N SER A 207 3.28 18.76 25.97
CA SER A 207 4.48 18.93 25.17
C SER A 207 4.15 19.44 23.77
N PRO A 208 5.07 20.12 23.06
CA PRO A 208 4.84 20.55 21.69
C PRO A 208 4.32 19.42 20.77
N ILE A 209 4.86 18.21 20.93
CA ILE A 209 4.48 17.03 20.15
C ILE A 209 3.03 16.61 20.41
N GLU A 210 2.61 16.55 21.68
CA GLU A 210 1.23 16.22 22.04
C GLU A 210 0.22 17.27 21.53
N ARG A 211 0.64 18.54 21.44
CA ARG A 211 -0.19 19.60 20.83
C ARG A 211 -0.35 19.39 19.32
N ASP A 212 0.72 19.00 18.63
CA ASP A 212 0.71 18.74 17.19
C ASP A 212 -0.13 17.49 16.85
N ASP A 213 -0.02 16.43 17.66
CA ASP A 213 -0.82 15.21 17.49
C ASP A 213 -2.32 15.46 17.71
N GLN A 214 -2.68 16.27 18.71
CA GLN A 214 -4.08 16.67 18.92
C GLN A 214 -4.61 17.54 17.78
N PHE A 215 -3.78 18.42 17.21
CA PHE A 215 -4.14 19.23 16.05
C PHE A 215 -4.42 18.33 14.84
N VAL A 216 -3.51 17.39 14.55
CA VAL A 216 -3.69 16.42 13.47
C VAL A 216 -4.96 15.61 13.65
N LEU A 217 -5.19 15.05 14.84
CA LEU A 217 -6.38 14.24 15.12
C LEU A 217 -7.68 15.02 14.91
N ARG A 218 -7.72 16.31 15.27
CA ARG A 218 -8.89 17.18 15.02
C ARG A 218 -9.16 17.37 13.54
N GLN A 219 -8.12 17.58 12.73
CA GLN A 219 -8.24 17.71 11.28
C GLN A 219 -8.73 16.40 10.62
N GLU A 220 -8.19 15.26 11.04
CA GLU A 220 -8.66 13.95 10.55
C GLU A 220 -10.14 13.70 10.92
N LEU A 221 -10.54 14.07 12.13
CA LEU A 221 -11.93 14.00 12.59
C LEU A 221 -12.85 14.87 11.74
N GLU A 222 -12.50 16.13 11.54
CA GLU A 222 -13.26 17.06 10.70
C GLU A 222 -13.40 16.51 9.28
N ARG A 223 -12.31 15.97 8.73
CA ARG A 223 -12.35 15.43 7.38
C ARG A 223 -13.20 14.17 7.26
N ALA A 224 -13.12 13.26 8.22
CA ALA A 224 -13.99 12.09 8.29
C ALA A 224 -15.48 12.49 8.42
N ARG A 225 -15.79 13.55 9.19
CA ARG A 225 -17.14 14.12 9.29
C ARG A 225 -17.66 14.70 8.00
N LEU A 226 -16.81 15.23 7.13
CA LEU A 226 -17.21 15.73 5.82
C LEU A 226 -17.47 14.59 4.82
N GLN A 227 -16.87 13.42 5.03
CA GLN A 227 -17.05 12.24 4.16
C GLN A 227 -18.21 11.35 4.59
N SER A 228 -18.65 11.46 5.85
CA SER A 228 -19.78 10.71 6.41
C SER A 228 -21.21 11.27 6.20
N PRO A 229 -21.51 12.53 5.79
CA PRO A 229 -22.88 13.03 5.84
C PRO A 229 -23.81 12.37 4.82
N GLY A 230 -25.01 12.06 5.28
CA GLY A 230 -26.22 11.97 4.48
C GLY A 230 -27.05 13.24 4.68
N GLU A 231 -27.33 13.95 3.61
CA GLU A 231 -28.68 14.52 3.43
C GLU A 231 -29.48 13.53 2.58
#